data_AF-A0A7X5WMS9-F1
#
_entry.id   AF-A0A7X5WMS9-F1
#
_cell.length_a   1.000
_cell.length_b   1.000
_cell.length_c   1.000
_cell.angle_alpha   90.00
_cell.angle_beta   90.00
_cell.angle_gamma   90.00
#
_symmetry.space_group_name_H-M   'P 1'
#
loop_
_entity.id
_entity.type
_entity.pdbx_description
1 polymer ?
#
loop_
_entity_poly.entity_id
_entity_poly.type
_entity_poly.pdbx_seq_one_letter_code
_entity_poly.pdbx_strand_id
1 'polypeptide(L)'
;AATREIYLGKLLASLLPGYFTTMAGFTAYSLIVNLIVGPEVGGWFFPTTQWWLLMLWVLPGFLLIGLSLVLRLSGRVRSTAAAQQASGLITLPLIAVSYAQASGAVYGTPTTTIVIGAIAWGIGIVSTWRGMGAVRRQRLLGVADGV
;
A
#
# COMPACT_ATOMS: atom_id res chain seq x y z
N ALA A 1 5.57 -10.11 -24.40
CA ALA A 1 5.65 -8.64 -24.21
C ALA A 1 4.32 -8.09 -23.69
N ALA A 2 3.28 -7.98 -24.52
CA ALA A 2 2.03 -7.24 -24.20
C ALA A 2 1.35 -7.51 -22.83
N THR A 3 1.14 -8.77 -22.39
CA THR A 3 0.38 -9.05 -21.15
C THR A 3 1.08 -8.53 -19.89
N ARG A 4 2.41 -8.63 -19.83
CA ARG A 4 3.21 -8.19 -18.69
C ARG A 4 3.19 -6.67 -18.58
N GLU A 5 3.36 -5.99 -19.71
CA GLU A 5 3.29 -4.52 -19.81
C GLU A 5 1.91 -3.99 -19.41
N ILE A 6 0.83 -4.65 -19.84
CA ILE A 6 -0.54 -4.25 -19.45
C ILE A 6 -0.76 -4.43 -17.94
N TYR A 7 -0.28 -5.53 -17.35
CA TYR A 7 -0.42 -5.75 -15.90
C TYR A 7 0.36 -4.70 -15.10
N LEU A 8 1.61 -4.44 -15.47
CA LEU A 8 2.44 -3.42 -14.83
C LEU A 8 1.87 -2.01 -15.02
N GLY A 9 1.33 -1.71 -16.21
CA GLY A 9 0.65 -0.44 -16.48
C GLY A 9 -0.56 -0.23 -15.56
N LYS A 10 -1.43 -1.24 -15.40
CA LYS A 10 -2.57 -1.20 -14.47
C LYS A 10 -2.12 -1.07 -13.01
N LEU A 11 -1.05 -1.78 -12.63
CA LEU A 11 -0.51 -1.71 -11.28
C LEU A 11 0.03 -0.31 -10.98
N LEU A 12 0.83 0.29 -11.87
CA LEU A 12 1.33 1.65 -11.69
C LEU A 12 0.21 2.71 -11.73
N ALA A 13 -0.76 2.56 -12.64
CA ALA A 13 -1.90 3.46 -12.74
C ALA A 13 -2.79 3.46 -11.48
N SER A 14 -2.78 2.38 -10.71
CA SER A 14 -3.50 2.28 -9.43
C SER A 14 -2.62 2.61 -8.22
N LEU A 15 -1.32 2.34 -8.30
CA LEU A 15 -0.36 2.61 -7.23
C LEU A 15 -0.09 4.09 -7.05
N LEU A 16 0.06 4.86 -8.13
CA LEU A 16 0.38 6.28 -8.05
C LEU A 16 -0.73 7.11 -7.37
N PRO A 17 -2.02 7.00 -7.76
CA PRO A 17 -3.08 7.76 -7.09
C PRO A 17 -3.27 7.34 -5.64
N GLY A 18 -3.16 6.05 -5.35
CA GLY A 18 -3.28 5.52 -3.98
C GLY A 18 -2.18 6.07 -3.08
N TYR A 19 -0.92 5.97 -3.51
CA TYR A 19 0.21 6.50 -2.76
C TYR A 19 0.12 8.03 -2.57
N PHE A 20 -0.22 8.76 -3.64
CA PHE A 20 -0.38 10.20 -3.57
C PHE A 20 -1.44 10.62 -2.55
N THR A 21 -2.60 9.94 -2.55
CA THR A 21 -3.68 10.23 -1.60
C THR A 21 -3.24 9.99 -0.16
N THR A 22 -2.50 8.92 0.11
CA THR A 22 -1.94 8.66 1.45
C THR A 22 -0.92 9.72 1.86
N MET A 23 -0.03 10.13 0.96
CA MET A 23 0.96 11.18 1.23
C MET A 23 0.31 12.55 1.47
N ALA A 24 -0.74 12.88 0.74
CA ALA A 24 -1.52 14.10 0.97
C ALA A 24 -2.17 14.09 2.35
N GLY A 25 -2.80 12.97 2.74
CA GLY A 25 -3.39 12.80 4.06
C GLY A 25 -2.35 12.87 5.18
N PHE A 26 -1.20 12.22 5.02
CA PHE A 26 -0.09 12.30 5.97
C PHE A 26 0.46 13.71 6.13
N THR A 27 0.60 14.45 5.02
CA THR A 27 1.06 15.84 5.04
C THR A 27 0.05 16.72 5.76
N ALA A 28 -1.24 16.60 5.44
CA ALA A 28 -2.29 17.35 6.11
C ALA A 28 -2.33 17.05 7.62
N TYR A 29 -2.26 15.78 8.01
CA TYR A 29 -2.19 15.37 9.41
C TYR A 29 -0.95 15.95 10.11
N SER A 30 0.21 15.89 9.45
CA SER A 30 1.44 16.46 9.98
C SER A 30 1.30 17.96 10.25
N LEU A 31 0.75 18.71 9.29
CA LEU A 31 0.51 20.14 9.48
C LEU A 31 -0.44 20.38 10.65
N ILE A 32 -1.58 19.69 10.70
CA ILE A 32 -2.57 19.85 11.75
C ILE A 32 -1.96 19.60 13.14
N VAL A 33 -1.22 18.50 13.31
CA VAL A 33 -0.59 18.16 14.60
C VAL A 33 0.40 19.23 15.04
N ASN A 34 1.26 19.74 14.15
CA ASN A 34 2.24 20.74 14.56
C ASN A 34 1.65 22.13 14.73
N LEU A 35 0.56 22.46 14.04
CA LEU A 35 -0.10 23.75 14.20
C LEU A 35 -0.97 23.80 15.46
N ILE A 36 -1.59 22.69 15.86
CA ILE A 36 -2.49 22.63 17.01
C ILE A 36 -1.75 22.21 18.28
N VAL A 37 -1.06 21.06 18.24
CA VAL A 37 -0.40 20.48 19.42
C VAL A 37 1.03 20.99 19.56
N GLY A 38 1.71 21.28 18.44
CA GLY A 38 3.09 21.73 18.44
C GLY A 38 3.41 22.87 19.42
N PRO A 39 2.60 23.94 19.51
CA PRO A 39 2.83 25.01 20.49
C PRO A 39 2.88 24.55 21.95
N GLU A 40 2.16 23.47 22.30
CA GLU A 40 2.12 22.93 23.66
C GLU A 40 3.36 22.08 24.00
N VAL A 41 4.07 21.57 22.99
CA VAL A 41 5.18 20.61 23.14
C VAL A 41 6.52 21.12 22.60
N GLY A 42 6.65 22.42 22.36
CA GLY A 42 7.93 23.05 21.96
C GLY A 42 8.11 23.27 20.45
N GLY A 43 7.02 23.24 19.69
CA GLY A 43 6.99 23.57 18.26
C GLY A 43 6.84 22.34 17.36
N TRP A 44 7.67 22.27 16.31
CA TRP A 44 7.52 21.25 15.28
C TRP A 44 8.18 19.93 15.70
N PHE A 45 7.37 18.93 16.05
CA PHE A 45 7.84 17.63 16.55
C PHE A 45 7.47 16.44 15.65
N PHE A 46 6.50 16.63 14.74
CA PHE A 46 6.02 15.59 13.83
C PHE A 46 6.23 16.00 12.35
N PRO A 47 6.52 15.10 11.41
CA PRO A 47 6.74 13.68 11.58
C PRO A 47 8.16 13.39 12.03
N THR A 48 8.32 12.33 12.81
CA THR A 48 9.66 11.82 13.17
C THR A 48 10.28 11.05 12.00
N THR A 49 11.58 10.78 12.07
CA THR A 49 12.29 9.95 11.07
C THR A 49 11.66 8.57 10.89
N GLN A 50 11.10 7.99 11.95
CA GLN A 50 10.41 6.70 11.88
C GLN A 50 9.10 6.76 11.10
N TRP A 51 8.38 7.88 11.16
CA TRP A 51 7.18 8.09 10.33
C TRP A 51 7.53 8.22 8.85
N TRP A 52 8.61 8.94 8.53
CA TRP A 52 9.14 8.97 7.17
C TRP A 52 9.53 7.60 6.67
N LEU A 53 10.23 6.81 7.50
CA LEU A 53 10.59 5.44 7.17
C LEU A 53 9.33 4.60 6.93
N LEU A 54 8.29 4.72 7.76
CA LEU A 54 7.02 4.03 7.54
C LEU A 54 6.39 4.42 6.18
N MET A 55 6.29 5.71 5.88
CA MET A 55 5.63 6.22 4.67
C MET A 55 6.40 5.95 3.37
N LEU A 56 7.73 5.99 3.43
CA LEU A 56 8.59 5.83 2.24
C LEU A 56 9.03 4.38 2.02
N TRP A 57 9.13 3.56 3.07
CA TRP A 57 9.62 2.19 3.00
C TRP A 57 8.53 1.14 3.15
N VAL A 58 7.75 1.22 4.23
CA VAL A 58 6.76 0.18 4.58
C VAL A 58 5.50 0.30 3.73
N LEU A 59 4.95 1.51 3.63
CA LEU A 59 3.69 1.78 2.92
C LEU A 59 3.71 1.30 1.45
N PRO A 60 4.74 1.59 0.62
CA PRO A 60 4.77 1.10 -0.77
C PRO A 60 4.69 -0.42 -0.88
N GLY A 61 5.33 -1.16 0.03
CA GLY A 61 5.27 -2.62 0.07
C GLY A 61 3.84 -3.12 0.29
N PHE A 62 3.12 -2.53 1.26
CA PHE A 62 1.72 -2.88 1.53
C PHE A 62 0.78 -2.51 0.38
N LEU A 63 0.97 -1.36 -0.26
CA LEU A 63 0.20 -0.97 -1.44
C LEU A 63 0.39 -1.97 -2.59
N LEU A 64 1.62 -2.43 -2.82
CA LEU A 64 1.94 -3.48 -3.81
C LEU A 64 1.19 -4.79 -3.50
N ILE A 65 1.14 -5.22 -2.24
CA ILE A 65 0.40 -6.42 -1.84
C ILE A 65 -1.10 -6.22 -2.11
N GLY A 66 -1.68 -5.11 -1.64
CA GLY A 66 -3.10 -4.78 -1.84
C GLY A 66 -3.50 -4.77 -3.31
N LEU A 67 -2.79 -4.00 -4.12
CA LEU A 67 -3.08 -3.85 -5.54
C LEU A 67 -2.86 -5.15 -6.32
N SER A 68 -1.79 -5.89 -6.04
CA SER A 68 -1.57 -7.18 -6.70
C SER A 68 -2.69 -8.17 -6.39
N LEU A 69 -3.22 -8.18 -5.15
CA LEU A 69 -4.35 -9.02 -4.75
C LEU A 69 -5.66 -8.58 -5.42
N VAL A 70 -5.97 -7.28 -5.41
CA VAL A 70 -7.15 -6.72 -6.08
C VAL A 70 -7.13 -7.04 -7.57
N LEU A 71 -6.00 -6.87 -8.26
CA LEU A 71 -5.90 -7.17 -9.69
C LEU A 71 -6.07 -8.67 -9.99
N ARG A 72 -5.54 -9.55 -9.13
CA ARG A 72 -5.73 -11.00 -9.26
C ARG A 72 -7.18 -11.43 -9.04
N LEU A 73 -7.83 -10.85 -8.03
CA LEU A 73 -9.22 -11.14 -7.71
C LEU A 73 -10.17 -10.58 -8.76
N SER A 74 -9.93 -9.36 -9.24
CA SER A 74 -10.72 -8.73 -10.32
C SER A 74 -10.75 -9.59 -11.59
N GLY A 75 -9.68 -10.32 -11.90
CA GLY A 75 -9.66 -11.26 -13.02
C GLY A 75 -10.42 -12.58 -12.79
N ARG A 76 -10.72 -12.95 -11.53
CA ARG A 76 -11.31 -14.24 -11.14
C ARG A 76 -12.75 -14.15 -10.64
N VAL A 77 -13.11 -13.12 -9.89
CA VAL A 77 -14.44 -12.94 -9.29
C VAL A 77 -15.15 -11.76 -9.93
N ARG A 78 -16.44 -11.96 -10.28
CA ARG A 78 -17.32 -10.90 -10.78
C ARG A 78 -17.78 -9.92 -9.67
N SER A 79 -17.46 -10.21 -8.40
CA SER A 79 -17.88 -9.39 -7.24
C SER A 79 -16.77 -8.43 -6.81
N THR A 80 -17.04 -7.12 -6.93
CA THR A 80 -16.18 -6.04 -6.46
C THR A 80 -16.04 -6.01 -4.93
N ALA A 81 -17.07 -6.45 -4.20
CA ALA A 81 -17.07 -6.49 -2.74
C ALA A 81 -15.98 -7.44 -2.17
N ALA A 82 -15.79 -8.60 -2.79
CA ALA A 82 -14.75 -9.55 -2.37
C ALA A 82 -13.33 -9.00 -2.58
N ALA A 83 -13.11 -8.27 -3.69
CA ALA A 83 -11.84 -7.61 -3.96
C ALA A 83 -11.55 -6.49 -2.95
N GLN A 84 -12.57 -5.72 -2.57
CA GLN A 84 -12.44 -4.66 -1.57
C GLN A 84 -12.20 -5.22 -0.15
N GLN A 85 -12.88 -6.29 0.26
CA GLN A 85 -12.60 -6.95 1.55
C GLN A 85 -11.17 -7.47 1.63
N ALA A 86 -10.68 -8.08 0.54
CA ALA A 86 -9.31 -8.56 0.48
C ALA A 86 -8.28 -7.43 0.61
N SER A 87 -8.55 -6.27 0.00
CA SER A 87 -7.74 -5.06 0.19
C SER A 87 -7.83 -4.55 1.63
N GLY A 88 -9.02 -4.52 2.22
CA GLY A 88 -9.23 -4.09 3.61
C GLY A 88 -8.50 -4.97 4.63
N LEU A 89 -8.43 -6.28 4.40
CA LEU A 89 -7.69 -7.20 5.26
C LEU A 89 -6.18 -6.90 5.29
N ILE A 90 -5.61 -6.48 4.17
CA ILE A 90 -4.19 -6.08 4.07
C ILE A 90 -3.91 -4.77 4.81
N THR A 91 -4.91 -3.89 4.92
CA THR A 91 -4.79 -2.65 5.68
C THR A 91 -4.67 -2.89 7.18
N LEU A 92 -5.25 -3.98 7.72
CA LEU A 92 -5.23 -4.25 9.16
C LEU A 92 -3.81 -4.40 9.74
N PRO A 93 -2.89 -5.21 9.16
CA PRO A 93 -1.51 -5.24 9.63
C PRO A 93 -0.81 -3.89 9.51
N LEU A 94 -1.09 -3.10 8.46
CA LEU A 94 -0.51 -1.76 8.32
C LEU A 94 -0.98 -0.81 9.43
N ILE A 95 -2.27 -0.87 9.79
CA ILE A 95 -2.83 -0.14 10.94
C ILE A 95 -2.14 -0.57 12.23
N ALA A 96 -1.99 -1.88 12.46
CA ALA A 96 -1.34 -2.41 13.66
C ALA A 96 0.11 -1.90 13.79
N VAL A 97 0.88 -1.92 12.70
CA VAL A 97 2.25 -1.39 12.67
C VAL A 97 2.27 0.12 12.93
N SER A 98 1.35 0.87 12.32
CA SER A 98 1.25 2.32 12.50
C SER A 98 0.89 2.69 13.94
N TYR A 99 -0.03 1.93 14.55
CA TYR A 99 -0.42 2.11 15.95
C TYR A 99 0.72 1.75 16.91
N ALA A 100 1.44 0.67 16.65
CA ALA A 100 2.58 0.25 17.47
C ALA A 100 3.74 1.26 17.41
N GLN A 101 3.90 1.96 16.27
CA GLN A 101 4.83 3.09 16.14
C GLN A 101 4.33 4.33 16.87
N ALA A 102 3.03 4.64 16.79
CA ALA A 102 2.43 5.80 17.45
C ALA A 102 2.43 5.69 18.99
N SER A 103 2.20 4.49 19.53
CA SER A 103 2.20 4.25 20.99
C SER A 103 3.60 4.18 21.59
N GLY A 104 4.64 4.19 20.75
CA GLY A 104 6.00 3.89 21.17
C GLY A 104 6.19 2.43 21.60
N ALA A 105 5.20 1.53 21.48
CA ALA A 105 5.35 0.13 21.84
C ALA A 105 6.52 -0.54 21.08
N VAL A 106 6.81 -0.05 19.88
CA VAL A 106 8.06 -0.32 19.16
C VAL A 106 9.05 0.82 19.45
N TYR A 107 9.55 0.91 20.69
CA TYR A 107 10.52 1.94 21.05
C TYR A 107 11.82 1.72 20.24
N GLY A 108 12.12 2.68 19.36
CA GLY A 108 13.49 3.10 19.06
C GLY A 108 14.36 2.25 18.14
N THR A 109 13.88 1.16 17.50
CA THR A 109 14.70 0.45 16.51
C THR A 109 14.18 0.67 15.08
N PRO A 110 14.83 1.56 14.30
CA PRO A 110 14.65 1.62 12.85
C PRO A 110 14.70 0.23 12.20
N THR A 111 15.46 -0.69 12.79
CA THR A 111 15.57 -2.10 12.40
C THR A 111 14.22 -2.79 12.26
N THR A 112 13.30 -2.62 13.21
CA THR A 112 11.99 -3.29 13.15
C THR A 112 11.16 -2.80 11.96
N THR A 113 11.10 -1.48 11.76
CA THR A 113 10.43 -0.86 10.62
C THR A 113 11.05 -1.27 9.29
N ILE A 114 12.39 -1.36 9.22
CA ILE A 114 13.13 -1.82 8.04
C ILE A 114 12.76 -3.26 7.70
N VAL A 115 12.79 -4.16 8.69
CA VAL A 115 12.47 -5.59 8.51
C VAL A 115 11.02 -5.76 8.05
N ILE A 116 10.06 -5.07 8.67
CA ILE A 116 8.66 -5.12 8.26
C ILE A 116 8.51 -4.67 6.81
N GLY A 117 9.14 -3.56 6.43
CA GLY A 117 9.11 -3.10 5.04
C GLY A 117 9.76 -4.08 4.09
N ALA A 118 10.90 -4.69 4.45
CA ALA A 118 11.56 -5.71 3.63
C ALA A 118 10.67 -6.94 3.41
N ILE A 119 9.96 -7.40 4.46
CA ILE A 119 8.98 -8.48 4.36
C ILE A 119 7.82 -8.07 3.44
N ALA A 120 7.27 -6.86 3.63
CA ALA A 120 6.17 -6.36 2.81
C ALA A 120 6.56 -6.26 1.33
N TRP A 121 7.76 -5.75 1.03
CA TRP A 121 8.33 -5.72 -0.31
C TRP A 121 8.52 -7.12 -0.88
N GLY A 122 9.10 -8.06 -0.12
CA GLY A 122 9.27 -9.44 -0.54
C GLY A 122 7.94 -10.10 -0.93
N ILE A 123 6.91 -9.97 -0.07
CA ILE A 123 5.56 -10.48 -0.34
C ILE A 123 4.96 -9.78 -1.57
N GLY A 124 5.07 -8.45 -1.65
CA GLY A 124 4.52 -7.64 -2.74
C GLY A 124 5.14 -7.97 -4.10
N ILE A 125 6.46 -8.16 -4.16
CA ILE A 125 7.18 -8.55 -5.37
C ILE A 125 6.76 -9.96 -5.79
N VAL A 126 6.77 -10.92 -4.86
CA VAL A 126 6.36 -12.31 -5.14
C VAL A 126 4.89 -12.37 -5.57
N SER A 127 4.02 -11.56 -4.95
CA SER A 127 2.62 -11.45 -5.34
C SER A 127 2.46 -10.84 -6.74
N THR A 128 3.20 -9.79 -7.06
CA THR A 128 3.19 -9.20 -8.40
C THR A 128 3.70 -10.20 -9.44
N TRP A 129 4.81 -10.88 -9.18
CA TRP A 129 5.40 -11.90 -10.05
C TRP A 129 4.46 -13.05 -10.38
N ARG A 130 3.87 -13.67 -9.35
CA ARG A 130 2.89 -14.74 -9.54
C ARG A 130 1.58 -14.24 -10.19
N GLY A 131 1.24 -12.97 -10.00
CA GLY A 131 0.07 -12.34 -10.65
C GLY A 131 0.25 -12.20 -12.16
N MET A 132 1.45 -11.83 -12.61
CA MET A 132 1.78 -11.71 -14.04
C MET A 132 1.60 -13.02 -14.81
N GLY A 133 1.86 -14.17 -14.17
CA GLY A 133 1.67 -15.49 -14.79
C GLY A 133 0.20 -15.94 -14.91
N ALA A 134 -0.71 -15.36 -14.11
CA ALA A 134 -2.11 -15.76 -14.08
C ALA A 134 -2.99 -15.06 -15.14
N VAL A 135 -2.51 -13.98 -15.76
CA VAL A 135 -3.26 -13.22 -16.76
C VAL A 135 -3.08 -13.84 -18.16
N ARG A 136 -4.00 -14.70 -18.58
CA ARG A 136 -4.05 -15.20 -19.97
C ARG A 136 -4.75 -14.19 -20.90
N ARG A 137 -4.18 -14.00 -22.09
CA ARG A 137 -4.54 -13.01 -23.14
C ARG A 137 -6.04 -12.82 -23.41
N GLN A 138 -6.86 -13.86 -23.24
CA GLN A 138 -8.25 -13.92 -23.73
C GLN A 138 -9.22 -12.96 -23.02
N ARG A 139 -8.94 -12.54 -21.78
CA ARG A 139 -9.80 -11.59 -21.03
C ARG A 139 -9.36 -10.12 -21.12
N LEU A 140 -8.22 -9.83 -21.75
CA LEU A 140 -7.65 -8.48 -21.75
C LEU A 140 -8.23 -7.55 -22.82
N LEU A 141 -8.91 -8.07 -23.84
CA LEU A 141 -9.42 -7.29 -24.97
C LEU A 141 -10.92 -6.92 -24.86
N GLY A 142 -11.64 -7.31 -23.81
CA GLY A 142 -13.09 -7.04 -23.71
C GLY A 142 -13.95 -7.74 -24.79
N VAL A 143 -13.35 -8.47 -25.73
CA VAL A 143 -14.04 -9.20 -26.81
C VAL A 143 -14.83 -10.42 -26.29
N ALA A 144 -14.67 -10.78 -25.01
CA ALA A 144 -15.42 -11.88 -24.39
C ALA A 144 -16.72 -11.44 -23.69
N ASP A 145 -17.07 -10.14 -23.71
CA ASP A 145 -18.38 -9.66 -23.26
C ASP A 145 -19.34 -9.47 -24.45
N GLY A 146 -19.14 -10.28 -25.52
CA GLY A 146 -20.15 -10.53 -26.53
C GLY A 146 -20.79 -11.89 -26.27
N VAL A 147 -22.12 -11.85 -26.03
CA VAL A 147 -23.07 -12.92 -25.64
C VAL A 147 -23.36 -12.96 -24.14
#